data_AF-A0A7V9ZQL3-F1
#
_entry.id   AF-A0A7V9ZQL3-F1
#
_cell.length_a   1.000
_cell.length_b   1.000
_cell.length_c   1.000
_cell.angle_alpha   90.00
_cell.angle_beta   90.00
_cell.angle_gamma   90.00
#
_symmetry.space_group_name_H-M   'P 1'
#
loop_
_entity.id
_entity.type
_entity.pdbx_description
1 polymer ?
#
loop_
_entity_poly.entity_id
_entity_poly.type
_entity_poly.pdbx_seq_one_letter_code
_entity_poly.pdbx_strand_id
1 'polypeptide(L)'
;MSTVLKKLGKLRGRSLAELRQRGAQFLAAREERFGVSSRARLPSDVEFFKMLETPRGEHAITSAEALLDHFRTRTPHRFFAAFADPQETRAELRRRFGASSRDALIERARRITEGHFDLLGLRDLSFGNPPDWHLEPVANKRAPLVHWSRINYLDAEVAGDKKITWELNRHQYFATLGRAYWHTGDERYAETFAAHLESWMKENPPKLGINWASSLEVSFRAISWLWALHFFKESAHLAPALYSRALKFLYLHATHLETYLSIYFSPNTHLTG
;
A
#
# COMPACT_ATOMS: atom_id res chain seq x y z
N MET A 1 29.79 -9.43 27.98
CA MET A 1 29.19 -10.64 27.35
C MET A 1 28.88 -10.35 25.90
N SER A 2 29.56 -11.03 24.97
CA SER A 2 29.59 -10.66 23.55
C SER A 2 28.20 -10.68 22.88
N THR A 3 27.98 -9.76 21.94
CA THR A 3 26.79 -9.63 21.09
C THR A 3 26.42 -10.94 20.38
N VAL A 4 27.40 -11.83 20.19
CA VAL A 4 27.28 -13.16 19.60
C VAL A 4 26.54 -14.12 20.54
N LEU A 5 26.85 -14.15 21.84
CA LEU A 5 26.16 -14.98 22.82
C LEU A 5 24.69 -14.60 23.00
N LYS A 6 24.36 -13.29 22.96
CA LYS A 6 22.96 -12.81 22.94
C LYS A 6 22.20 -13.21 21.67
N LYS A 7 22.87 -13.26 20.51
CA LYS A 7 22.26 -13.73 19.25
C LYS A 7 22.05 -15.24 19.25
N LEU A 8 22.99 -16.02 19.78
CA LEU A 8 22.89 -17.48 19.93
C LEU A 8 21.78 -17.87 20.93
N GLY A 9 21.60 -17.11 22.02
CA GLY A 9 20.50 -17.31 22.96
C GLY A 9 19.11 -17.16 22.33
N LYS A 10 18.96 -16.29 21.31
CA LYS A 10 17.70 -16.13 20.56
C LYS A 10 17.39 -17.29 19.61
N LEU A 11 18.35 -18.18 19.34
CA LEU A 11 18.17 -19.36 18.48
C LEU A 11 17.80 -20.63 19.26
N ARG A 12 17.99 -20.62 20.59
CA ARG A 12 17.72 -21.77 21.45
C ARG A 12 16.21 -22.05 21.49
N GLY A 13 15.81 -23.28 21.18
CA GLY A 13 14.41 -23.73 21.19
C GLY A 13 13.63 -23.54 19.89
N ARG A 14 14.26 -23.09 18.80
CA ARG A 14 13.61 -22.93 17.49
C ARG A 14 13.65 -24.21 16.65
N SER A 15 12.61 -24.43 15.86
CA SER A 15 12.55 -25.57 14.93
C SER A 15 13.48 -25.36 13.73
N LEU A 16 13.90 -26.46 13.07
CA LEU A 16 14.67 -26.38 11.82
C LEU A 16 13.93 -25.63 10.70
N ALA A 17 12.61 -25.79 10.65
CA ALA A 17 11.76 -25.07 9.69
C ALA A 17 11.81 -23.55 9.93
N GLU A 18 11.75 -23.10 11.18
CA GLU A 18 11.90 -21.70 11.54
C GLU A 18 13.29 -21.15 11.16
N LEU A 19 14.34 -21.90 11.46
CA LEU A 19 15.72 -21.51 11.10
C LEU A 19 15.90 -21.37 9.59
N ARG A 20 15.38 -22.33 8.81
CA ARG A 20 15.44 -22.29 7.35
C ARG A 20 14.72 -21.06 6.79
N GLN A 21 13.50 -20.79 7.26
CA GLN A 21 12.73 -19.64 6.80
C GLN A 21 13.42 -18.31 7.14
N ARG A 22 13.86 -18.13 8.39
CA ARG A 22 14.56 -16.91 8.80
C ARG A 22 15.89 -16.74 8.06
N GLY A 23 16.59 -17.84 7.78
CA GLY A 23 17.80 -17.83 6.95
C GLY A 23 17.53 -17.37 5.52
N ALA A 24 16.49 -17.90 4.88
CA ALA A 24 16.08 -17.48 3.54
C ALA A 24 15.69 -15.99 3.49
N GLN A 25 14.89 -15.52 4.44
CA GLN A 25 14.52 -14.11 4.57
C GLN A 25 15.74 -13.20 4.80
N PHE A 26 16.70 -13.65 5.61
CA PHE A 26 17.94 -12.91 5.85
C PHE A 26 18.80 -12.79 4.58
N LEU A 27 18.93 -13.87 3.81
CA LEU A 27 19.66 -13.86 2.54
C LEU A 27 18.98 -12.94 1.52
N ALA A 28 17.66 -13.04 1.37
CA ALA A 28 16.90 -12.15 0.49
C ALA A 28 17.09 -10.66 0.87
N ALA A 29 16.96 -10.33 2.16
CA ALA A 29 17.17 -8.96 2.63
C ALA A 29 18.62 -8.49 2.38
N ARG A 30 19.59 -9.38 2.46
CA ARG A 30 20.99 -9.08 2.16
C ARG A 30 21.20 -8.78 0.67
N GLU A 31 20.64 -9.60 -0.23
CA GLU A 31 20.69 -9.36 -1.68
C GLU A 31 20.01 -8.04 -2.10
N GLU A 32 18.86 -7.74 -1.50
CA GLU A 32 18.16 -6.45 -1.68
C GLU A 32 19.05 -5.27 -1.26
N ARG A 33 19.72 -5.36 -0.10
CA ARG A 33 20.62 -4.30 0.39
C ARG A 33 21.82 -4.05 -0.53
N PHE A 34 22.33 -5.09 -1.19
CA PHE A 34 23.45 -4.96 -2.13
C PHE A 34 23.01 -4.56 -3.54
N GLY A 35 21.71 -4.36 -3.77
CA GLY A 35 21.18 -3.95 -5.09
C GLY A 35 21.22 -5.06 -6.15
N VAL A 36 21.43 -6.32 -5.74
CA VAL A 36 21.52 -7.46 -6.66
C VAL A 36 20.14 -8.04 -6.99
N SER A 37 19.18 -7.85 -6.07
CA SER A 37 17.82 -8.37 -6.26
C SER A 37 17.01 -7.53 -7.24
N SER A 38 16.50 -8.14 -8.31
CA SER A 38 15.52 -7.51 -9.21
C SER A 38 14.21 -7.14 -8.48
N ARG A 39 13.92 -7.77 -7.33
CA ARG A 39 12.77 -7.47 -6.47
C ARG A 39 12.94 -6.19 -5.65
N ALA A 40 14.12 -5.57 -5.68
CA ALA A 40 14.43 -4.30 -5.01
C ALA A 40 14.37 -3.09 -5.95
N ARG A 41 13.93 -3.27 -7.21
CA ARG A 41 13.75 -2.18 -8.18
C ARG A 41 12.40 -2.28 -8.88
N LEU A 42 11.92 -1.16 -9.39
CA LEU A 42 10.75 -1.16 -10.25
C LEU A 42 11.07 -1.86 -11.57
N PRO A 43 10.24 -2.81 -12.04
CA PRO A 43 10.40 -3.39 -13.37
C PRO A 43 10.29 -2.31 -14.46
N SER A 44 11.13 -2.42 -15.50
CA SER A 44 10.98 -1.60 -16.70
C SER A 44 9.63 -1.90 -17.38
N ASP A 45 9.19 -1.04 -18.30
CA ASP A 45 7.96 -1.30 -19.08
C ASP A 45 8.08 -2.63 -19.86
N VAL A 46 9.22 -2.87 -20.50
CA VAL A 46 9.49 -4.12 -21.23
C VAL A 46 9.40 -5.34 -20.32
N GLU A 47 10.03 -5.29 -19.14
CA GLU A 47 9.98 -6.40 -18.17
C GLU A 47 8.55 -6.63 -17.69
N PHE A 48 7.82 -5.56 -17.39
CA PHE A 48 6.47 -5.62 -16.85
C PHE A 48 5.46 -6.17 -17.86
N PHE A 49 5.43 -5.66 -19.10
CA PHE A 49 4.49 -6.15 -20.11
C PHE A 49 4.78 -7.60 -20.51
N LYS A 50 6.06 -8.00 -20.54
CA LYS A 50 6.43 -9.41 -20.74
C LYS A 50 5.89 -10.33 -19.63
N MET A 51 5.76 -9.85 -18.39
CA MET A 51 5.14 -10.62 -17.30
C MET A 51 3.62 -10.78 -17.47
N LEU A 52 2.96 -9.89 -18.23
CA LEU A 52 1.52 -9.94 -18.49
C LEU A 52 1.16 -10.79 -19.72
N GLU A 53 2.14 -11.14 -20.56
CA GLU A 53 1.94 -12.01 -21.72
C GLU A 53 1.45 -13.39 -21.26
N THR A 54 0.23 -13.76 -21.69
CA THR A 54 -0.30 -15.11 -21.46
C THR A 54 0.03 -16.02 -22.66
N PRO A 55 0.33 -17.31 -22.44
CA PRO A 55 0.60 -18.25 -23.54
C PRO A 55 -0.55 -18.45 -24.54
N ARG A 56 -1.75 -17.96 -24.25
CA ARG A 56 -2.97 -18.21 -25.03
C ARG A 56 -3.37 -17.11 -26.01
N GLY A 57 -2.56 -16.06 -26.19
CA GLY A 57 -2.66 -15.15 -27.35
C GLY A 57 -3.91 -14.28 -27.45
N GLU A 58 -4.74 -14.20 -26.42
CA GLU A 58 -5.87 -13.25 -26.40
C GLU A 58 -5.35 -11.86 -25.99
N HIS A 59 -5.29 -10.94 -26.96
CA HIS A 59 -4.98 -9.50 -26.82
C HIS A 59 -3.75 -9.19 -25.94
N ALA A 60 -2.55 -9.21 -26.54
CA ALA A 60 -1.33 -8.81 -25.86
C ALA A 60 -1.42 -7.34 -25.38
N ILE A 61 -1.41 -7.15 -24.06
CA ILE A 61 -1.34 -5.83 -23.44
C ILE A 61 0.13 -5.36 -23.51
N THR A 62 0.41 -4.41 -24.38
CA THR A 62 1.79 -3.94 -24.68
C THR A 62 2.05 -2.48 -24.33
N SER A 63 1.04 -1.73 -23.88
CA SER A 63 1.16 -0.34 -23.46
C SER A 63 0.35 -0.02 -22.22
N ALA A 64 0.64 1.13 -21.60
CA ALA A 64 -0.08 1.59 -20.42
C ALA A 64 -1.55 1.94 -20.76
N GLU A 65 -1.79 2.47 -21.95
CA GLU A 65 -3.12 2.79 -22.49
C GLU A 65 -3.93 1.51 -22.66
N ALA A 66 -3.39 0.52 -23.38
CA ALA A 66 -4.05 -0.77 -23.58
C ALA A 66 -4.33 -1.48 -22.24
N LEU A 67 -3.44 -1.33 -21.25
CA LEU A 67 -3.61 -1.89 -19.91
C LEU A 67 -4.77 -1.23 -19.15
N LEU A 68 -4.87 0.10 -19.20
CA LEU A 68 -5.96 0.83 -18.58
C LEU A 68 -7.29 0.57 -19.30
N ASP A 69 -7.29 0.54 -20.63
CA ASP A 69 -8.47 0.23 -21.44
C ASP A 69 -8.96 -1.19 -21.17
N HIS A 70 -8.04 -2.16 -21.05
CA HIS A 70 -8.37 -3.51 -20.61
C HIS A 70 -8.99 -3.51 -19.21
N PHE A 71 -8.43 -2.77 -18.25
CA PHE A 71 -9.02 -2.64 -16.90
C PHE A 71 -10.42 -2.04 -16.93
N ARG A 72 -10.66 -1.06 -17.81
CA ARG A 72 -11.95 -0.39 -18.02
C ARG A 72 -13.00 -1.31 -18.63
N THR A 73 -12.62 -2.06 -19.66
CA THR A 73 -13.55 -2.81 -20.52
C THR A 73 -13.72 -4.29 -20.15
N ARG A 74 -12.83 -4.88 -19.35
CA ARG A 74 -12.92 -6.29 -18.97
C ARG A 74 -14.26 -6.64 -18.30
N THR A 75 -14.92 -7.67 -18.81
CA THR A 75 -16.23 -8.17 -18.35
C THR A 75 -16.16 -9.36 -17.38
N PRO A 76 -15.24 -10.34 -17.50
CA PRO A 76 -15.08 -11.37 -16.47
C PRO A 76 -14.25 -10.88 -15.27
N HIS A 77 -14.44 -11.52 -14.11
CA HIS A 77 -13.77 -11.24 -12.83
C HIS A 77 -14.18 -9.91 -12.17
N ARG A 78 -15.41 -9.88 -11.64
CA ARG A 78 -15.89 -8.78 -10.79
C ARG A 78 -15.08 -8.75 -9.49
N PHE A 79 -14.47 -7.60 -9.16
CA PHE A 79 -13.69 -7.41 -7.94
C PHE A 79 -14.50 -7.70 -6.68
N PHE A 80 -15.56 -6.92 -6.46
CA PHE A 80 -16.60 -7.20 -5.46
C PHE A 80 -17.96 -6.80 -6.04
N ALA A 81 -19.04 -7.42 -5.54
CA ALA A 81 -20.41 -7.13 -5.98
C ALA A 81 -20.78 -5.64 -5.89
N ALA A 82 -20.27 -4.94 -4.86
CA ALA A 82 -20.49 -3.51 -4.65
C ALA A 82 -19.94 -2.60 -5.78
N PHE A 83 -19.04 -3.10 -6.62
CA PHE A 83 -18.50 -2.35 -7.77
C PHE A 83 -19.20 -2.72 -9.09
N ALA A 84 -20.06 -3.74 -9.09
CA ALA A 84 -20.78 -4.15 -10.30
C ALA A 84 -21.89 -3.14 -10.67
N ASP A 85 -22.56 -2.59 -9.65
CA ASP A 85 -23.51 -1.50 -9.80
C ASP A 85 -23.27 -0.42 -8.71
N PRO A 86 -22.48 0.61 -9.04
CA PRO A 86 -22.24 1.74 -8.13
C PRO A 86 -23.52 2.54 -7.82
N GLN A 87 -24.53 2.51 -8.69
CA GLN A 87 -25.79 3.23 -8.44
C GLN A 87 -26.61 2.51 -7.37
N GLU A 88 -26.80 1.20 -7.53
CA GLU A 88 -27.47 0.34 -6.55
C GLU A 88 -26.74 0.38 -5.19
N THR A 89 -25.42 0.26 -5.20
CA THR A 89 -24.62 0.33 -3.97
C THR A 89 -24.79 1.66 -3.24
N ARG A 90 -24.79 2.80 -3.95
CA ARG A 90 -25.04 4.12 -3.35
C ARG A 90 -26.46 4.25 -2.81
N ALA A 91 -27.46 3.69 -3.50
CA ALA A 91 -28.84 3.68 -3.04
C ALA A 91 -28.98 2.88 -1.73
N GLU A 92 -28.35 1.71 -1.66
CA GLU A 92 -28.38 0.86 -0.47
C GLU A 92 -27.66 1.50 0.72
N LEU A 93 -26.49 2.11 0.50
CA LEU A 93 -25.78 2.85 1.54
C LEU A 93 -26.63 4.01 2.09
N ARG A 94 -27.31 4.75 1.20
CA ARG A 94 -28.21 5.84 1.61
C ARG A 94 -29.40 5.30 2.42
N ARG A 95 -29.99 4.19 1.99
CA ARG A 95 -31.12 3.55 2.67
C ARG A 95 -30.76 3.07 4.08
N ARG A 96 -29.57 2.49 4.27
CA ARG A 96 -29.14 1.94 5.57
C ARG A 96 -28.61 2.98 6.54
N PHE A 97 -27.85 3.96 6.05
CA PHE A 97 -27.06 4.86 6.91
C PHE A 97 -27.56 6.31 6.92
N GLY A 98 -28.49 6.66 6.05
CA GLY A 98 -29.09 8.00 5.98
C GLY A 98 -28.17 9.09 5.45
N ALA A 99 -28.69 10.32 5.39
CA ALA A 99 -27.96 11.47 4.84
C ALA A 99 -26.83 11.98 5.75
N SER A 100 -27.01 11.94 7.08
CA SER A 100 -25.99 12.40 8.04
C SER A 100 -24.68 11.63 7.92
N SER A 101 -24.74 10.31 7.75
CA SER A 101 -23.55 9.46 7.54
C SER A 101 -22.83 9.77 6.23
N ARG A 102 -23.58 10.12 5.17
CA ARG A 102 -23.01 10.56 3.90
C ARG A 102 -22.30 11.90 4.06
N ASP A 103 -22.92 12.85 4.75
CA ASP A 103 -22.36 14.20 4.89
C ASP A 103 -21.09 14.18 5.75
N ALA A 104 -21.07 13.37 6.82
CA ALA A 104 -19.86 13.14 7.61
C ALA A 104 -18.72 12.47 6.82
N LEU A 105 -19.05 11.55 5.91
CA LEU A 105 -18.07 10.94 4.99
C LEU A 105 -17.47 11.99 4.04
N ILE A 106 -18.32 12.83 3.44
CA ILE A 106 -17.89 13.88 2.51
C ILE A 106 -17.00 14.89 3.23
N GLU A 107 -17.37 15.31 4.45
CA GLU A 107 -16.56 16.22 5.25
C GLU A 107 -15.19 15.63 5.61
N ARG A 108 -15.13 14.34 5.96
CA ARG A 108 -13.85 13.66 6.19
C ARG A 108 -12.99 13.64 4.92
N ALA A 109 -13.59 13.36 3.76
CA ALA A 109 -12.88 13.37 2.49
C ALA A 109 -12.34 14.77 2.16
N ARG A 110 -13.13 15.83 2.39
CA ARG A 110 -12.69 17.23 2.22
C ARG A 110 -11.46 17.55 3.08
N ARG A 111 -11.48 17.19 4.37
CA ARG A 111 -10.34 17.37 5.27
C ARG A 111 -9.07 16.66 4.78
N ILE A 112 -9.21 15.45 4.22
CA ILE A 112 -8.10 14.72 3.60
C ILE A 112 -7.52 15.50 2.42
N THR A 113 -8.35 16.09 1.55
CA THR A 113 -7.86 16.91 0.42
C THR A 113 -7.08 18.14 0.88
N GLU A 114 -7.30 18.58 2.12
CA GLU A 114 -6.61 19.70 2.76
C GLU A 114 -5.36 19.26 3.54
N GLY A 115 -5.03 17.96 3.55
CA GLY A 115 -3.87 17.41 4.25
C GLY A 115 -4.12 17.05 5.73
N HIS A 116 -5.38 16.99 6.16
CA HIS A 116 -5.77 16.70 7.54
C HIS A 116 -6.34 15.29 7.70
N PHE A 117 -5.82 14.54 8.68
CA PHE A 117 -6.15 13.13 8.89
C PHE A 117 -6.57 12.84 10.34
N ASP A 118 -7.58 11.99 10.50
CA ASP A 118 -7.95 11.42 11.80
C ASP A 118 -7.52 9.94 11.81
N LEU A 119 -6.54 9.60 12.66
CA LEU A 119 -5.91 8.27 12.69
C LEU A 119 -5.80 7.77 14.13
N LEU A 120 -6.15 6.50 14.38
CA LEU A 120 -5.97 5.85 15.69
C LEU A 120 -6.58 6.60 16.89
N GLY A 121 -7.67 7.36 16.66
CA GLY A 121 -8.33 8.18 17.68
C GLY A 121 -7.74 9.59 17.85
N LEU A 122 -6.60 9.88 17.21
CA LEU A 122 -6.07 11.23 17.07
C LEU A 122 -6.84 11.97 15.98
N ARG A 123 -7.01 13.28 16.16
CA ARG A 123 -7.73 14.14 15.22
C ARG A 123 -6.81 15.21 14.66
N ASP A 124 -7.10 15.62 13.43
CA ASP A 124 -6.47 16.77 12.80
C ASP A 124 -4.94 16.66 12.66
N LEU A 125 -4.44 15.44 12.45
CA LEU A 125 -3.02 15.22 12.16
C LEU A 125 -2.68 15.79 10.78
N SER A 126 -1.61 16.58 10.72
CA SER A 126 -1.04 17.09 9.48
C SER A 126 0.27 16.39 9.18
N PHE A 127 0.39 15.88 7.95
CA PHE A 127 1.61 15.27 7.43
C PHE A 127 2.24 16.13 6.32
N GLY A 128 1.70 17.32 6.05
CA GLY A 128 1.98 18.08 4.84
C GLY A 128 1.04 17.73 3.68
N ASN A 129 1.13 18.50 2.59
CA ASN A 129 0.36 18.28 1.37
C ASN A 129 1.26 18.52 0.13
N PRO A 130 1.73 17.48 -0.58
CA PRO A 130 1.48 16.05 -0.30
C PRO A 130 2.08 15.59 1.04
N PRO A 131 1.60 14.47 1.62
CA PRO A 131 2.10 13.97 2.90
C PRO A 131 3.59 13.59 2.87
N ASP A 132 4.35 13.92 3.93
CA ASP A 132 5.64 13.30 4.21
C ASP A 132 5.40 11.87 4.72
N TRP A 133 5.59 10.91 3.81
CA TRP A 133 5.32 9.49 4.05
C TRP A 133 6.18 8.82 5.12
N HIS A 134 7.22 9.50 5.60
CA HIS A 134 8.13 9.01 6.63
C HIS A 134 8.00 9.77 7.96
N LEU A 135 7.08 10.74 8.03
CA LEU A 135 6.85 11.56 9.23
C LEU A 135 5.89 10.85 10.21
N GLU A 136 6.24 10.95 11.49
CA GLU A 136 5.36 10.79 12.63
C GLU A 136 5.13 12.20 13.22
N PRO A 137 3.93 12.78 13.09
CA PRO A 137 3.69 14.20 13.34
C PRO A 137 3.57 14.57 14.82
N VAL A 138 3.28 13.64 15.73
CA VAL A 138 3.09 13.93 17.16
C VAL A 138 4.43 14.17 17.85
N ALA A 139 5.41 13.29 17.63
CA ALA A 139 6.77 13.46 18.13
C ALA A 139 7.69 14.17 17.12
N ASN A 140 7.16 14.55 15.95
CA ASN A 140 7.90 15.16 14.84
C ASN A 140 9.16 14.36 14.47
N LYS A 141 8.99 13.04 14.31
CA LYS A 141 10.08 12.12 13.98
C LYS A 141 9.95 11.65 12.55
N ARG A 142 11.00 11.84 11.76
CA ARG A 142 11.06 11.37 10.38
C ARG A 142 11.94 10.14 10.27
N ALA A 143 11.34 9.00 9.91
CA ALA A 143 12.06 7.75 9.74
C ALA A 143 13.09 7.84 8.59
N PRO A 144 14.26 7.18 8.71
CA PRO A 144 15.31 7.25 7.70
C PRO A 144 14.96 6.47 6.44
N LEU A 145 15.32 7.04 5.28
CA LEU A 145 15.18 6.39 3.97
C LEU A 145 16.36 5.46 3.68
N VAL A 146 16.42 4.35 4.41
CA VAL A 146 17.39 3.25 4.21
C VAL A 146 16.65 1.94 3.97
N HIS A 147 17.35 0.87 3.60
CA HIS A 147 16.70 -0.45 3.47
C HIS A 147 15.94 -0.81 4.73
N TRP A 148 14.68 -1.23 4.58
CA TRP A 148 13.70 -1.40 5.65
C TRP A 148 14.23 -2.20 6.85
N SER A 149 15.06 -3.22 6.57
CA SER A 149 15.59 -4.12 7.59
C SER A 149 16.74 -3.52 8.43
N ARG A 150 17.17 -2.28 8.12
CA ARG A 150 18.15 -1.50 8.91
C ARG A 150 17.47 -0.49 9.82
N ILE A 151 16.16 -0.30 9.70
CA ILE A 151 15.39 0.66 10.50
C ILE A 151 15.02 0.00 11.81
N ASN A 152 15.51 0.56 12.92
CA ASN A 152 15.09 0.14 14.26
C ASN A 152 13.75 0.81 14.62
N TYR A 153 12.67 0.49 13.92
CA TYR A 153 11.38 1.17 14.07
C TYR A 153 10.75 0.99 15.48
N LEU A 154 11.24 0.05 16.29
CA LEU A 154 10.78 -0.13 17.67
C LEU A 154 11.34 0.94 18.61
N ASP A 155 12.40 1.64 18.20
CA ASP A 155 12.98 2.75 18.90
C ASP A 155 12.25 4.04 18.53
N ALA A 156 11.56 4.63 19.51
CA ALA A 156 10.78 5.85 19.33
C ALA A 156 11.66 7.06 18.95
N GLU A 157 12.95 7.05 19.29
CA GLU A 157 13.86 8.11 18.84
C GLU A 157 14.12 8.07 17.33
N VAL A 158 13.97 6.89 16.72
CA VAL A 158 14.16 6.66 15.28
C VAL A 158 12.89 6.89 14.48
N ALA A 159 11.72 6.48 15.00
CA ALA A 159 10.49 6.41 14.21
C ALA A 159 9.24 7.00 14.89
N GLY A 160 9.37 7.61 16.08
CA GLY A 160 8.23 8.03 16.89
C GLY A 160 7.30 6.87 17.21
N ASP A 161 5.99 7.13 17.36
CA ASP A 161 5.00 6.06 17.28
C ASP A 161 4.74 5.68 15.81
N LYS A 162 5.56 4.74 15.32
CA LYS A 162 5.45 4.14 13.98
C LYS A 162 4.03 3.76 13.54
N LYS A 163 3.11 3.47 14.48
CA LYS A 163 1.73 3.09 14.13
C LYS A 163 1.02 4.24 13.43
N ILE A 164 1.29 5.48 13.81
CA ILE A 164 0.68 6.67 13.19
C ILE A 164 1.17 6.80 11.74
N THR A 165 2.47 6.71 11.51
CA THR A 165 3.04 6.70 10.15
C THR A 165 2.51 5.54 9.33
N TRP A 166 2.45 4.33 9.89
CA TRP A 166 1.93 3.16 9.19
C TRP A 166 0.43 3.27 8.88
N GLU A 167 -0.39 3.78 9.79
CA GLU A 167 -1.83 3.97 9.56
C GLU A 167 -2.10 4.85 8.35
N LEU A 168 -1.36 5.97 8.20
CA LEU A 168 -1.43 6.81 7.01
C LEU A 168 -1.03 6.01 5.75
N ASN A 169 0.09 5.29 5.83
CA ASN A 169 0.68 4.55 4.70
C ASN A 169 -0.01 3.23 4.37
N ARG A 170 -1.03 2.81 5.14
CA ARG A 170 -2.01 1.80 4.71
C ARG A 170 -2.91 2.34 3.61
N HIS A 171 -3.02 3.66 3.47
CA HIS A 171 -3.86 4.34 2.49
C HIS A 171 -5.34 3.92 2.52
N GLN A 172 -5.84 3.47 3.67
CA GLN A 172 -7.26 3.12 3.82
C GLN A 172 -8.17 4.33 3.55
N TYR A 173 -7.65 5.55 3.76
CA TYR A 173 -8.34 6.79 3.41
C TYR A 173 -8.61 6.94 1.91
N PHE A 174 -7.92 6.23 1.02
CA PHE A 174 -8.25 6.23 -0.42
C PHE A 174 -9.67 5.70 -0.68
N ALA A 175 -10.16 4.74 0.12
CA ALA A 175 -11.56 4.31 0.05
C ALA A 175 -12.53 5.38 0.55
N THR A 176 -12.10 6.25 1.47
CA THR A 176 -12.89 7.42 1.92
C THR A 176 -13.05 8.42 0.77
N LEU A 177 -11.94 8.75 0.08
CA LEU A 177 -11.96 9.60 -1.12
C LEU A 177 -12.84 8.98 -2.22
N GLY A 178 -12.67 7.68 -2.50
CA GLY A 178 -13.44 6.98 -3.53
C GLY A 178 -14.94 6.94 -3.29
N ARG A 179 -15.36 6.75 -2.03
CA ARG A 179 -16.78 6.83 -1.67
C ARG A 179 -17.33 8.26 -1.78
N ALA A 180 -16.55 9.27 -1.39
CA ALA A 180 -16.95 10.67 -1.56
C ALA A 180 -17.09 11.04 -3.04
N TYR A 181 -16.14 10.62 -3.88
CA TYR A 181 -16.21 10.73 -5.34
C TYR A 181 -17.50 10.10 -5.89
N TRP A 182 -17.82 8.86 -5.52
CA TRP A 182 -19.07 8.22 -5.92
C TRP A 182 -20.33 8.97 -5.47
N HIS A 183 -20.34 9.56 -4.27
CA HIS A 183 -21.51 10.29 -3.78
C HIS A 183 -21.71 11.67 -4.43
N THR A 184 -20.63 12.31 -4.85
CA THR A 184 -20.63 13.73 -5.26
C THR A 184 -20.38 13.94 -6.75
N GLY A 185 -19.65 13.02 -7.40
CA GLY A 185 -19.09 13.22 -8.74
C GLY A 185 -17.93 14.22 -8.79
N ASP A 186 -17.40 14.65 -7.64
CA ASP A 186 -16.36 15.68 -7.57
C ASP A 186 -14.97 15.10 -7.82
N GLU A 187 -14.35 15.50 -8.94
CA GLU A 187 -13.04 15.01 -9.39
C GLU A 187 -11.89 15.39 -8.45
N ARG A 188 -12.05 16.36 -7.54
CA ARG A 188 -11.01 16.72 -6.56
C ARG A 188 -10.58 15.54 -5.70
N TYR A 189 -11.49 14.60 -5.42
CA TYR A 189 -11.16 13.38 -4.68
C TYR A 189 -10.30 12.41 -5.50
N ALA A 190 -10.55 12.32 -6.82
CA ALA A 190 -9.75 11.51 -7.73
C ALA A 190 -8.38 12.15 -7.99
N GLU A 191 -8.33 13.46 -8.13
CA GLU A 191 -7.10 14.26 -8.22
C GLU A 191 -6.22 14.06 -6.97
N THR A 192 -6.80 14.20 -5.77
CA THR A 192 -6.08 13.99 -4.50
C THR A 192 -5.54 12.55 -4.42
N PHE A 193 -6.35 11.55 -4.77
CA PHE A 193 -5.89 10.15 -4.81
C PHE A 193 -4.70 9.98 -5.76
N ALA A 194 -4.80 10.51 -6.99
CA ALA A 194 -3.75 10.40 -7.99
C ALA A 194 -2.44 11.07 -7.53
N ALA A 195 -2.53 12.29 -7.00
CA ALA A 195 -1.39 13.03 -6.46
C ALA A 195 -0.72 12.30 -5.30
N HIS A 196 -1.51 11.79 -4.35
CA HIS A 196 -0.98 11.05 -3.19
C HIS A 196 -0.35 9.72 -3.60
N LEU A 197 -0.98 8.97 -4.51
CA LEU A 197 -0.45 7.72 -5.03
C LEU A 197 0.89 7.94 -5.77
N GLU A 198 0.97 8.98 -6.60
CA GLU A 198 2.18 9.34 -7.33
C GLU A 198 3.31 9.77 -6.38
N SER A 199 3.03 10.69 -5.45
CA SER A 199 4.01 11.14 -4.44
C SER A 199 4.50 9.96 -3.60
N TRP A 200 3.60 9.08 -3.15
CA TRP A 200 4.00 7.90 -2.37
C TRP A 200 4.95 7.00 -3.16
N MET A 201 4.62 6.67 -4.43
CA MET A 201 5.47 5.82 -5.28
C MET A 201 6.82 6.47 -5.62
N LYS A 202 6.90 7.81 -5.59
CA LYS A 202 8.14 8.55 -5.80
C LYS A 202 9.02 8.51 -4.54
N GLU A 203 8.42 8.66 -3.37
CA GLU A 203 9.14 8.85 -2.10
C GLU A 203 9.31 7.56 -1.29
N ASN A 204 8.74 6.46 -1.75
CA ASN A 204 8.90 5.13 -1.17
C ASN A 204 9.46 4.13 -2.20
N PRO A 205 10.71 4.29 -2.67
CA PRO A 205 11.33 3.33 -3.56
C PRO A 205 11.26 1.90 -3.00
N PRO A 206 11.22 0.87 -3.86
CA PRO A 206 11.09 -0.51 -3.41
C PRO A 206 12.12 -0.88 -2.34
N LYS A 207 11.64 -1.47 -1.24
CA LYS A 207 12.45 -1.93 -0.09
C LYS A 207 13.14 -0.83 0.73
N LEU A 208 12.91 0.46 0.45
CA LEU A 208 13.50 1.57 1.21
C LEU A 208 12.44 2.26 2.08
N GLY A 209 12.83 2.59 3.31
CA GLY A 209 12.00 3.30 4.27
C GLY A 209 11.09 2.40 5.11
N ILE A 210 10.43 3.04 6.08
CA ILE A 210 9.63 2.36 7.11
C ILE A 210 8.41 1.64 6.54
N ASN A 211 7.93 2.07 5.37
CA ASN A 211 6.71 1.56 4.72
C ASN A 211 6.87 0.17 4.07
N TRP A 212 8.08 -0.37 4.06
CA TRP A 212 8.41 -1.75 3.67
C TRP A 212 8.82 -2.63 4.86
N ALA A 213 8.83 -2.10 6.09
CA ALA A 213 9.40 -2.80 7.24
C ALA A 213 8.47 -3.85 7.87
N SER A 214 7.19 -3.83 7.50
CA SER A 214 6.17 -4.75 8.01
C SER A 214 5.31 -5.27 6.86
N SER A 215 5.31 -6.59 6.67
CA SER A 215 4.51 -7.26 5.64
C SER A 215 3.01 -7.02 5.83
N LEU A 216 2.54 -6.88 7.06
CA LEU A 216 1.13 -6.54 7.36
C LEU A 216 0.75 -5.16 6.79
N GLU A 217 1.66 -4.19 6.89
CA GLU A 217 1.40 -2.84 6.37
C GLU A 217 1.43 -2.81 4.84
N VAL A 218 2.29 -3.64 4.25
CA VAL A 218 2.36 -3.87 2.79
C VAL A 218 1.08 -4.53 2.28
N SER A 219 0.53 -5.52 2.99
CA SER A 219 -0.72 -6.19 2.58
C SER A 219 -1.93 -5.25 2.65
N PHE A 220 -2.09 -4.51 3.75
CA PHE A 220 -3.18 -3.52 3.88
C PHE A 220 -3.12 -2.44 2.80
N ARG A 221 -1.92 -1.95 2.47
CA ARG A 221 -1.76 -0.97 1.39
C ARG A 221 -2.14 -1.54 0.04
N ALA A 222 -1.72 -2.77 -0.27
CA ALA A 222 -2.08 -3.44 -1.51
C ALA A 222 -3.61 -3.59 -1.65
N ILE A 223 -4.29 -3.99 -0.57
CA ILE A 223 -5.76 -4.07 -0.53
C ILE A 223 -6.37 -2.68 -0.79
N SER A 224 -5.93 -1.65 -0.06
CA SER A 224 -6.46 -0.29 -0.20
C SER A 224 -6.31 0.26 -1.62
N TRP A 225 -5.17 -0.02 -2.27
CA TRP A 225 -4.94 0.37 -3.66
C TRP A 225 -5.87 -0.35 -4.63
N LEU A 226 -6.04 -1.66 -4.48
CA LEU A 226 -6.98 -2.42 -5.32
C LEU A 226 -8.40 -1.85 -5.23
N TRP A 227 -8.87 -1.47 -4.03
CA TRP A 227 -10.17 -0.82 -3.86
C TRP A 227 -10.21 0.57 -4.52
N ALA A 228 -9.21 1.40 -4.27
CA ALA A 228 -9.14 2.76 -4.81
C ALA A 228 -9.14 2.78 -6.35
N LEU A 229 -8.36 1.90 -6.98
CA LEU A 229 -8.32 1.76 -8.44
C LEU A 229 -9.70 1.46 -9.03
N HIS A 230 -10.56 0.71 -8.33
CA HIS A 230 -11.94 0.45 -8.79
C HIS A 230 -12.88 1.63 -8.52
N PHE A 231 -12.69 2.40 -7.44
CA PHE A 231 -13.48 3.61 -7.21
C PHE A 231 -13.25 4.66 -8.31
N PHE A 232 -11.98 4.84 -8.69
CA PHE A 232 -11.55 5.87 -9.65
C PHE A 232 -11.36 5.36 -11.07
N LYS A 233 -11.85 4.15 -11.36
CA LYS A 233 -11.69 3.44 -12.64
C LYS A 233 -12.03 4.30 -13.86
N GLU A 234 -13.11 5.07 -13.76
CA GLU A 234 -13.65 5.91 -14.85
C GLU A 234 -13.15 7.36 -14.81
N SER A 235 -12.41 7.77 -13.77
CA SER A 235 -11.88 9.13 -13.68
C SER A 235 -10.71 9.33 -14.66
N ALA A 236 -10.61 10.54 -15.23
CA ALA A 236 -9.48 10.94 -16.06
C ALA A 236 -8.16 11.08 -15.27
N HIS A 237 -8.23 11.30 -13.95
CA HIS A 237 -7.05 11.39 -13.08
C HIS A 237 -6.36 10.03 -12.87
N LEU A 238 -7.05 8.91 -13.13
CA LEU A 238 -6.40 7.60 -13.24
C LEU A 238 -5.75 7.47 -14.63
N ALA A 239 -4.65 8.19 -14.84
CA ALA A 239 -3.93 8.20 -16.10
C ALA A 239 -3.26 6.83 -16.39
N PRO A 240 -3.05 6.46 -17.67
CA PRO A 240 -2.40 5.20 -18.05
C PRO A 240 -1.07 4.95 -17.35
N ALA A 241 -0.17 5.96 -17.33
CA ALA A 241 1.14 5.85 -16.70
C ALA A 241 1.05 5.62 -15.18
N LEU A 242 0.12 6.32 -14.50
CA LEU A 242 -0.13 6.16 -13.08
C LEU A 242 -0.61 4.73 -12.77
N TYR A 243 -1.59 4.25 -13.54
CA TYR A 243 -2.14 2.91 -13.38
C TYR A 243 -1.09 1.82 -13.59
N SER A 244 -0.33 1.90 -14.69
CA SER A 244 0.76 0.97 -14.99
C SER A 244 1.82 0.94 -13.88
N ARG A 245 2.24 2.12 -13.40
CA ARG A 245 3.21 2.23 -12.30
C ARG A 245 2.66 1.65 -11.00
N ALA A 246 1.38 1.90 -10.68
CA ALA A 246 0.73 1.34 -9.49
C ALA A 246 0.69 -0.19 -9.54
N LEU A 247 0.41 -0.80 -10.70
CA LEU A 247 0.43 -2.25 -10.86
C LEU A 247 1.83 -2.86 -10.68
N LYS A 248 2.89 -2.19 -11.16
CA LYS A 248 4.27 -2.60 -10.88
C LYS A 248 4.59 -2.58 -9.39
N PHE A 249 4.11 -1.57 -8.67
CA PHE A 249 4.26 -1.52 -7.21
C PHE A 249 3.44 -2.60 -6.51
N LEU A 250 2.22 -2.92 -6.98
CA LEU A 250 1.43 -4.04 -6.47
C LEU A 250 2.12 -5.39 -6.68
N TYR A 251 2.78 -5.59 -7.82
CA TYR A 251 3.65 -6.75 -8.05
C TYR A 251 4.80 -6.81 -7.03
N LEU A 252 5.45 -5.68 -6.76
CA LEU A 252 6.52 -5.62 -5.75
C LEU A 252 6.01 -5.81 -4.31
N HIS A 253 4.79 -5.36 -4.00
CA HIS A 253 4.13 -5.68 -2.74
C HIS A 253 3.90 -7.19 -2.64
N ALA A 254 3.34 -7.83 -3.67
CA ALA A 254 3.10 -9.27 -3.67
C ALA A 254 4.39 -10.08 -3.47
N THR A 255 5.45 -9.78 -4.24
CA THR A 255 6.75 -10.47 -4.09
C THR A 255 7.41 -10.21 -2.75
N HIS A 256 7.18 -9.04 -2.12
CA HIS A 256 7.61 -8.78 -0.75
C HIS A 256 6.87 -9.71 0.23
N LEU A 257 5.55 -9.82 0.12
CA LEU A 257 4.74 -10.67 0.99
C LEU A 257 5.15 -12.14 0.89
N GLU A 258 5.33 -12.65 -0.33
CA GLU A 258 5.81 -14.02 -0.58
C GLU A 258 7.17 -14.30 0.06
N THR A 259 8.07 -13.30 0.04
CA THR A 259 9.42 -13.43 0.61
C THR A 259 9.38 -13.34 2.14
N TYR A 260 8.58 -12.44 2.70
CA TYR A 260 8.59 -12.06 4.11
C TYR A 260 7.30 -12.42 4.87
N LEU A 261 6.79 -13.64 4.66
CA LEU A 261 5.65 -14.16 5.44
C LEU A 261 5.97 -14.17 6.96
N SER A 262 5.01 -13.70 7.77
CA SER A 262 5.13 -13.54 9.22
C SER A 262 4.83 -14.84 10.02
N ILE A 263 5.29 -15.99 9.54
CA ILE A 263 4.96 -17.34 10.10
C ILE A 263 5.49 -17.57 11.53
N TYR A 264 6.45 -16.77 11.98
CA TYR A 264 7.05 -16.88 13.33
C TYR A 264 7.16 -15.50 13.99
N PHE A 265 6.16 -14.65 13.75
CA PHE A 265 6.09 -13.28 14.29
C PHE A 265 4.67 -12.96 14.76
N SER A 266 4.55 -12.19 15.85
CA SER A 266 3.29 -11.67 16.40
C SER A 266 2.15 -12.71 16.48
N PRO A 267 2.27 -13.72 17.35
CA PRO A 267 1.52 -15.00 17.35
C PRO A 267 0.78 -15.42 16.04
N ASN A 268 1.41 -15.23 14.87
CA ASN A 268 0.85 -15.45 13.54
C ASN A 268 -0.38 -14.61 13.15
N THR A 269 -0.79 -13.65 13.98
CA THR A 269 -1.85 -12.69 13.64
C THR A 269 -1.50 -11.86 12.42
N HIS A 270 -0.20 -11.59 12.20
CA HIS A 270 0.31 -10.91 11.01
C HIS A 270 0.38 -11.79 9.76
N LEU A 271 0.21 -13.12 9.89
CA LEU A 271 0.17 -14.03 8.75
C LEU A 271 -1.22 -14.06 8.11
N THR A 272 -2.27 -13.92 8.93
CA THR A 272 -3.66 -14.01 8.48
C THR A 272 -4.34 -12.65 8.30
N GLY A 273 -3.85 -11.60 8.96
CA GLY A 273 -4.35 -10.22 8.83
C GLY A 273 -3.87 -9.55 7.56
#